data_AF-A0A3D0WVW5-F1
#
_entry.id   AF-A0A3D0WVW5-F1
#
_cell.length_a   1.000
_cell.length_b   1.000
_cell.length_c   1.000
_cell.angle_alpha   90.00
_cell.angle_beta   90.00
_cell.angle_gamma   90.00
#
_symmetry.space_group_name_H-M   'P 1'
#
loop_
_entity.id
_entity.type
_entity.pdbx_description
1 polymer ?
#
loop_
_entity_poly.entity_id
_entity_poly.type
_entity_poly.pdbx_seq_one_letter_code
_entity_poly.pdbx_strand_id
1 'polypeptide(L)' 'MGKRTVAPFRADVVGSFLRPAYLKKARAAYERNEISPAKLKETEDAAIRELVAK' A
#
# COMPACT_ATOMS: atom_id res chain seq x y z
N MET A 1 -27.02 19.58 -11.94
CA MET A 1 -26.76 18.80 -10.71
C MET A 1 -26.77 17.32 -11.09
N GLY A 2 -25.61 16.73 -11.37
CA GLY A 2 -25.52 15.37 -11.93
C GLY A 2 -25.84 14.28 -10.91
N LYS A 3 -26.75 13.35 -11.24
CA LYS A 3 -27.11 12.20 -10.40
C LYS A 3 -25.87 11.35 -10.11
N ARG A 4 -25.47 11.24 -8.85
CA ARG A 4 -24.47 10.27 -8.38
C ARG A 4 -25.11 8.88 -8.38
N THR A 5 -24.71 8.02 -9.31
CA THR A 5 -25.09 6.59 -9.40
C THR A 5 -24.27 5.74 -8.44
N VAL A 6 -24.30 6.04 -7.14
CA VAL A 6 -23.63 5.22 -6.11
C VAL A 6 -24.72 4.63 -5.22
N ALA A 7 -24.75 3.30 -5.10
CA ALA A 7 -25.66 2.59 -4.20
C ALA A 7 -25.60 3.18 -2.78
N PRO A 8 -26.70 3.16 -2.00
CA PRO A 8 -26.79 3.88 -0.72
C PRO A 8 -25.85 3.35 0.37
N PHE A 9 -25.22 2.19 0.14
CA PHE A 9 -24.34 1.53 1.10
C PHE A 9 -22.87 1.83 0.74
N ARG A 10 -22.17 2.52 1.64
CA ARG A 10 -20.71 2.71 1.58
C ARG A 10 -20.06 1.48 2.20
N ALA A 11 -19.20 0.80 1.45
CA ALA A 11 -18.32 -0.24 1.98
C ALA A 11 -16.90 0.33 2.06
N ASP A 12 -16.48 0.70 3.27
CA ASP A 12 -15.10 1.13 3.53
C ASP A 12 -14.27 -0.07 4.01
N VAL A 13 -13.03 -0.17 3.55
CA VAL A 13 -12.11 -1.21 4.01
C VAL A 13 -11.44 -0.75 5.29
N VAL A 14 -11.74 -1.40 6.42
CA VAL A 14 -11.11 -1.13 7.71
C VAL A 14 -9.98 -2.13 7.94
N GLY A 15 -8.76 -1.63 8.21
CA GLY A 15 -7.63 -2.45 8.63
C GLY A 15 -6.47 -2.47 7.64
N SER A 16 -5.62 -3.50 7.76
CA SER A 16 -4.43 -3.66 6.91
C SER A 16 -4.77 -4.44 5.64
N PHE A 17 -4.36 -3.89 4.49
CA PHE A 17 -4.32 -4.65 3.24
C PHE A 17 -3.19 -5.70 3.27
N LEU A 18 -3.29 -6.66 2.35
CA LEU A 18 -2.29 -7.71 2.22
C LEU A 18 -0.93 -7.08 1.88
N ARG A 19 0.08 -7.30 2.74
CA ARG A 19 1.43 -6.79 2.48
C ARG A 19 2.10 -7.59 1.35
N PRO A 20 2.53 -6.94 0.25
CA PRO A 20 3.18 -7.63 -0.85
C PRO A 20 4.47 -8.34 -0.42
N ALA A 21 4.82 -9.43 -1.11
CA ALA A 21 6.02 -10.21 -0.81
C ALA A 21 7.29 -9.37 -0.92
N TYR A 22 7.37 -8.44 -1.88
CA TYR A 22 8.50 -7.54 -2.05
C TYR A 22 8.64 -6.57 -0.87
N LEU A 23 7.53 -6.08 -0.31
CA LEU A 23 7.55 -5.17 0.84
C LEU A 23 8.05 -5.88 2.10
N LYS A 24 7.65 -7.14 2.30
CA LYS A 24 8.21 -7.98 3.38
C LYS A 24 9.71 -8.19 3.22
N LYS A 25 10.19 -8.46 2.00
CA LYS A 25 11.62 -8.63 1.71
C LYS A 25 12.40 -7.34 1.98
N ALA A 26 11.88 -6.18 1.56
CA ALA A 26 12.50 -4.89 1.81
C ALA A 26 12.61 -4.57 3.30
N ARG A 27 11.55 -4.83 4.10
CA ARG A 27 11.61 -4.69 5.55
C ARG A 27 12.67 -5.59 6.18
N ALA A 28 12.70 -6.87 5.78
CA ALA A 28 13.72 -7.80 6.28
C ALA A 28 15.14 -7.37 5.87
N ALA A 29 15.33 -6.82 4.67
CA ALA A 29 16.62 -6.28 4.22
C ALA A 29 17.02 -5.01 5.01
N TYR A 30 16.05 -4.17 5.36
CA TYR A 30 16.29 -2.99 6.20
C TYR A 30 16.70 -3.38 7.62
N GLU A 31 16.04 -4.39 8.21
CA GLU A 31 16.44 -4.95 9.51
C GLU A 31 17.85 -5.55 9.49
N ARG A 32 18.29 -6.06 8.33
CA ARG A 32 19.66 -6.52 8.11
C ARG A 32 20.66 -5.41 7.73
N ASN A 33 20.24 -4.15 7.71
CA ASN A 33 21.04 -3.00 7.25
C ASN A 33 21.55 -3.12 5.79
N GLU A 34 20.89 -3.93 4.95
CA GLU A 34 21.26 -4.13 3.54
C GLU A 34 20.74 -3.01 2.63
N ILE A 35 19.68 -2.31 3.06
CA ILE A 35 19.08 -1.21 2.32
C ILE A 35 18.97 0.05 3.17
N SER A 36 19.05 1.21 2.53
CA SER A 36 18.88 2.49 3.20
C SER A 36 17.41 2.74 3.57
N PRO A 37 17.12 3.58 4.58
CA PRO A 37 15.76 3.98 4.93
C PRO A 37 15.00 4.59 3.75
N ALA A 38 15.71 5.32 2.88
CA ALA A 38 15.15 5.91 1.67
C ALA A 38 14.66 4.83 0.69
N LYS A 39 15.39 3.72 0.54
CA LYS A 39 15.02 2.62 -0.36
C LYS A 39 13.83 1.83 0.18
N LEU A 40 13.76 1.66 1.50
CA LEU A 40 12.58 1.06 2.15
C LEU A 40 11.34 1.91 1.88
N LYS A 41 11.44 3.23 2.07
CA LYS A 41 10.34 4.17 1.84
C LYS A 41 9.87 4.18 0.39
N GLU A 42 10.79 4.17 -0.58
CA GLU A 42 10.46 4.08 -2.00
C GLU A 42 9.66 2.80 -2.32
N THR A 43 10.02 1.68 -1.68
CA THR A 43 9.31 0.41 -1.84
C THR A 43 7.92 0.43 -1.20
N GLU A 44 7.77 1.09 -0.05
CA GLU A 44 6.49 1.33 0.60
C GLU A 44 5.58 2.22 -0.26
N ASP A 45 6.11 3.31 -0.81
CA ASP A 45 5.38 4.23 -1.69
C ASP A 45 4.92 3.54 -2.98
N ALA A 46 5.76 2.67 -3.56
CA ALA A 46 5.38 1.86 -4.72
C ALA A 46 4.20 0.93 -4.40
N ALA A 47 4.21 0.28 -3.23
CA ALA A 47 3.11 -0.59 -2.80
C ALA A 47 1.82 0.18 -2.57
N ILE A 48 1.90 1.39 -2.02
CA ILE A 48 0.73 2.25 -1.82
C ILE A 48 0.17 2.69 -3.18
N ARG A 49 1.02 3.11 -4.12
CA ARG A 49 0.58 3.49 -5.47
C ARG A 49 -0.10 2.35 -6.21
N GLU A 50 0.45 1.14 -6.12
CA GLU A 50 -0.12 -0.07 -6.70
C GLU A 50 -1.49 -0.38 -6.08
N LEU A 51 -1.62 -0.24 -4.76
CA LEU A 51 -2.87 -0.46 -4.04
C LEU A 51 -3.95 0.58 -4.40
N VAL A 52 -3.58 1.84 -4.52
CA VAL A 52 -4.50 2.95 -4.85
C VAL A 52 -4.93 2.92 -6.32
N ALA A 53 -4.07 2.43 -7.22
CA ALA A 53 -4.39 2.28 -8.63
C ALA A 53 -5.39 1.14 -8.92
N LYS A 54 -5.71 0.31 -7.92
CA LYS A 54 -6.60 -0.84 -8.03
C LYS A 54 -7.99 -0.52 -7.50
#